data_AF-A0A3D1R9C1-F1
#
_entry.id   AF-A0A3D1R9C1-F1
#
_cell.length_a   1.000
_cell.length_b   1.000
_cell.length_c   1.000
_cell.angle_alpha   90.00
_cell.angle_beta   90.00
_cell.angle_gamma   90.00
#
_symmetry.space_group_name_H-M   'P 1'
#
loop_
_entity.id
_entity.type
_entity.pdbx_description
1 polymer ?
#
loop_
_entity_poly.entity_id
_entity_poly.type
_entity_poly.pdbx_seq_one_letter_code
_entity_poly.pdbx_strand_id
1 'polypeptide(L)'
;DPPAYAKSQRAVEAAVAGYASLNRTALSVLKPGGILCTSSCTARVSGEAFLGAVKEAGFNAGVDLQLVHQRYQPPDHPVLLQFPEGRYLKFFVLWRAQSGL
;
A
#
# COMPACT_ATOMS: atom_id res chain seq x y z
N ASP A 1 0.44 -8.38 3.55
CA ASP A 1 -0.75 -8.86 2.82
C ASP A 1 -1.95 -8.98 3.75
N PRO A 2 -2.60 -7.85 4.08
CA PRO A 2 -3.81 -7.88 4.89
C PRO A 2 -5.02 -8.38 4.09
N PRO A 3 -6.06 -8.92 4.77
CA PRO A 3 -7.34 -9.17 4.12
C PRO A 3 -7.97 -7.87 3.59
N ALA A 4 -8.96 -7.98 2.71
CA ALA A 4 -9.65 -6.80 2.17
C ALA A 4 -10.39 -6.03 3.28
N TYR A 5 -10.00 -4.77 3.49
CA TYR A 5 -10.54 -3.91 4.57
C TYR A 5 -11.88 -3.26 4.22
N ALA A 6 -12.17 -2.95 2.94
CA ALA A 6 -13.47 -2.36 2.56
C ALA A 6 -14.33 -3.33 1.74
N LYS A 7 -15.51 -3.66 2.26
CA LYS A 7 -16.56 -4.41 1.53
C LYS A 7 -17.62 -3.51 0.89
N SER A 8 -17.67 -2.23 1.25
CA SER A 8 -18.62 -1.23 0.75
C SER A 8 -17.93 0.11 0.48
N GLN A 9 -18.59 1.01 -0.27
CA GLN A 9 -18.04 2.34 -0.56
C GLN A 9 -17.83 3.18 0.71
N ARG A 10 -18.77 3.09 1.67
CA ARG A 10 -18.69 3.80 2.96
C ARG A 10 -17.51 3.35 3.81
N ALA A 11 -16.96 2.16 3.56
CA ALA A 11 -15.84 1.61 4.30
C ALA A 11 -14.47 1.97 3.70
N VAL A 12 -14.42 2.70 2.57
CA VAL A 12 -13.16 3.00 1.88
C VAL A 12 -12.25 3.89 2.71
N GLU A 13 -12.79 4.96 3.31
CA GLU A 13 -12.02 5.87 4.17
C GLU A 13 -11.42 5.13 5.37
N ALA A 14 -12.24 4.33 6.06
CA ALA A 14 -11.79 3.49 7.16
C ALA A 14 -10.72 2.47 6.72
N ALA A 15 -10.83 1.91 5.52
CA ALA A 15 -9.83 1.00 4.98
C ALA A 15 -8.50 1.71 4.69
N VAL A 16 -8.53 2.92 4.12
CA VAL A 16 -7.33 3.74 3.87
C VAL A 16 -6.63 4.07 5.19
N ALA A 17 -7.37 4.51 6.20
CA ALA A 17 -6.83 4.76 7.54
C ALA A 17 -6.25 3.48 8.18
N GLY A 18 -6.94 2.35 8.02
CA GLY A 18 -6.46 1.04 8.46
C GLY A 18 -5.14 0.64 7.80
N TYR A 19 -4.98 0.91 6.50
CA TYR A 19 -3.71 0.67 5.80
C TYR A 19 -2.59 1.59 6.28
N ALA A 20 -2.88 2.87 6.54
CA ALA A 20 -1.88 3.79 7.08
C ALA A 20 -1.38 3.32 8.46
N SER A 21 -2.31 2.94 9.35
CA SER A 21 -1.99 2.42 10.68
C SER A 21 -1.19 1.10 10.62
N LEU A 22 -1.59 0.16 9.76
CA LEU A 22 -0.89 -1.10 9.58
C LEU A 22 0.54 -0.89 9.07
N ASN A 23 0.70 -0.09 8.03
CA ASN A 23 2.03 0.18 7.47
C ASN A 23 2.91 0.94 8.48
N ARG A 24 2.37 1.86 9.27
CA ARG A 24 3.11 2.54 10.34
C ARG A 24 3.64 1.55 11.37
N THR A 25 2.82 0.58 11.77
CA THR A 25 3.23 -0.49 12.68
C THR A 25 4.31 -1.38 12.06
N ALA A 26 4.22 -1.69 10.76
CA ALA A 26 5.27 -2.42 10.07
C ALA A 26 6.60 -1.64 10.01
N LEU A 27 6.54 -0.32 9.82
CA LEU A 27 7.72 0.54 9.75
C LEU A 27 8.41 0.72 11.10
N SER A 28 7.68 0.65 12.22
CA SER A 28 8.28 0.79 13.56
C SER A 28 9.24 -0.34 13.92
N VAL A 29 9.05 -1.52 13.32
CA VAL A 29 9.92 -2.70 13.51
C VAL A 29 10.92 -2.93 12.38
N LEU A 30 10.79 -2.19 11.27
CA LEU A 30 11.66 -2.32 10.10
C LEU A 30 12.95 -1.54 10.31
N LYS A 31 14.13 -2.18 10.23
CA LYS A 31 15.42 -1.48 10.39
C LYS A 31 15.69 -0.50 9.23
N PRO A 32 16.52 0.55 9.43
CA PRO A 32 17.02 1.38 8.33
C PRO A 32 17.67 0.53 7.23
N GLY A 33 17.42 0.87 5.96
CA GLY A 33 17.82 0.04 4.81
C GLY A 33 16.97 -1.22 4.59
N GLY A 34 15.99 -1.48 5.45
CA GLY A 34 15.07 -2.61 5.33
C GLY A 34 14.05 -2.43 4.21
N ILE A 35 13.44 -3.54 3.78
CA ILE A 35 12.44 -3.57 2.71
C ILE A 35 11.04 -3.75 3.32
N LEU A 36 10.12 -2.86 2.97
CA LEU A 36 8.68 -3.02 3.21
C LEU A 36 8.02 -3.57 1.95
N CYS A 37 7.41 -4.75 2.04
CA CYS A 37 6.50 -5.28 1.03
C CYS A 37 5.07 -5.15 1.55
N THR A 38 4.25 -4.37 0.86
CA THR A 38 2.87 -4.08 1.29
C THR A 38 1.89 -4.20 0.14
N SER A 39 0.67 -4.63 0.45
CA SER A 39 -0.36 -4.92 -0.56
C SER A 39 -1.75 -4.52 -0.10
N SER A 40 -2.63 -4.33 -1.08
CA SER A 40 -4.06 -4.17 -0.90
C SER A 40 -4.79 -4.90 -2.03
N CYS A 41 -5.74 -5.77 -1.67
CA CYS A 41 -6.65 -6.43 -2.61
C CYS A 41 -8.05 -5.78 -2.62
N THR A 42 -8.22 -4.64 -1.95
CA THR A 42 -9.50 -3.92 -1.90
C THR A 42 -9.74 -3.20 -3.22
N ALA A 43 -10.68 -3.68 -4.04
CA ALA A 43 -10.98 -3.12 -5.37
C ALA A 43 -11.31 -1.61 -5.34
N ARG A 44 -12.09 -1.19 -4.34
CA ARG A 44 -12.56 0.19 -4.18
C ARG A 44 -11.50 1.19 -3.69
N VAL A 45 -10.36 0.69 -3.23
CA VAL A 45 -9.23 1.55 -2.87
C VAL A 45 -8.37 1.68 -4.11
N SER A 46 -8.15 2.90 -4.61
CA SER A 46 -7.30 3.12 -5.79
C SER A 46 -5.82 2.87 -5.47
N GLY A 47 -4.99 2.71 -6.51
CA GLY A 47 -3.54 2.63 -6.34
C GLY A 47 -2.97 3.88 -5.66
N GLU A 48 -3.48 5.04 -6.03
CA GLU A 48 -3.08 6.33 -5.45
C GLU A 48 -3.49 6.47 -3.99
N ALA A 49 -4.72 6.09 -3.63
CA ALA A 49 -5.18 6.12 -2.24
C ALA A 49 -4.37 5.18 -1.35
N PHE A 50 -4.05 3.97 -1.84
CA PHE A 50 -3.19 3.05 -1.12
C PHE A 50 -1.76 3.58 -0.99
N LEU A 51 -1.19 4.17 -2.05
CA LEU A 51 0.14 4.79 -1.99
C LEU A 51 0.14 6.00 -1.03
N GLY A 52 -0.94 6.77 -1.00
CA GLY A 52 -1.17 7.84 -0.03
C GLY A 52 -1.12 7.33 1.41
N ALA A 53 -1.81 6.22 1.71
CA ALA A 53 -1.77 5.59 3.03
C ALA A 53 -0.36 5.13 3.42
N VAL A 54 0.42 4.59 2.47
CA VAL A 54 1.82 4.20 2.72
C VAL A 54 2.71 5.42 2.94
N LYS A 55 2.50 6.52 2.19
CA LYS A 55 3.21 7.80 2.41
C LYS A 55 2.91 8.38 3.78
N GLU A 56 1.64 8.43 4.16
CA GLU A 56 1.20 8.87 5.49
C GLU A 56 1.83 8.03 6.60
N ALA A 57 1.89 6.71 6.42
CA ALA A 57 2.56 5.81 7.36
C ALA A 57 4.05 6.14 7.52
N GLY A 58 4.77 6.42 6.42
CA GLY A 58 6.17 6.85 6.45
C GLY A 58 6.37 8.17 7.19
N PHE A 59 5.57 9.18 6.84
CA PHE A 59 5.58 10.49 7.50
C PHE A 59 5.34 10.37 9.01
N ASN A 60 4.28 9.65 9.42
CA ASN A 60 3.93 9.43 10.82
C ASN A 60 4.89 8.50 11.58
N ALA A 61 5.75 7.77 10.87
CA ALA A 61 6.83 6.98 11.45
C ALA A 61 8.17 7.75 11.51
N GLY A 62 8.24 8.95 10.90
CA GLY A 62 9.48 9.73 10.82
C GLY A 62 10.55 9.04 9.97
N VAL A 63 10.15 8.33 8.91
CA VAL A 63 11.08 7.63 8.02
C VAL A 63 10.81 7.98 6.57
N ASP A 64 11.87 8.08 5.78
CA ASP A 64 11.75 8.20 4.33
C ASP A 64 11.61 6.83 3.69
N LEU A 65 10.71 6.77 2.71
CA LEU A 65 10.45 5.58 1.91
C LEU A 65 10.80 5.84 0.46
N GLN A 66 11.53 4.92 -0.15
CA GLN A 66 11.84 4.92 -1.57
C GLN A 66 11.04 3.81 -2.24
N LEU A 67 10.21 4.15 -3.22
CA LEU A 67 9.44 3.17 -3.99
C LEU A 67 10.37 2.44 -4.96
N VAL A 68 10.57 1.14 -4.74
CA VAL A 68 11.44 0.28 -5.58
C VAL A 68 10.63 -0.40 -6.67
N HIS A 69 9.48 -0.97 -6.29
CA HIS A 69 8.59 -1.60 -7.24
C HIS A 69 7.13 -1.26 -6.95
N GLN A 70 6.43 -0.99 -8.03
CA GLN A 70 4.98 -0.92 -8.08
C GLN A 70 4.50 -2.02 -9.04
N ARG A 71 3.69 -2.92 -8.51
CA ARG A 71 3.13 -4.06 -9.22
C ARG A 71 1.63 -4.16 -8.96
N TYR A 72 0.98 -4.88 -9.86
CA TYR A 72 -0.45 -5.19 -9.82
C TYR A 72 -0.60 -6.70 -10.03
N GLN A 73 -1.84 -7.15 -10.12
CA GLN A 73 -2.19 -8.51 -10.52
C GLN A 73 -1.39 -9.07 -11.72
N PRO A 74 -1.03 -10.37 -11.67
CA PRO A 74 -0.30 -11.06 -12.72
C PRO A 74 -1.13 -11.26 -14.02
N PRO A 75 -0.49 -11.65 -15.14
CA PRO A 75 -1.16 -11.79 -16.44
C PRO A 75 -2.31 -12.80 -16.52
N ASP A 76 -2.34 -13.79 -15.62
CA ASP A 76 -3.45 -14.75 -15.47
C ASP A 76 -4.70 -14.11 -14.81
N HIS A 77 -4.59 -12.86 -14.33
CA HIS A 77 -5.67 -12.05 -13.79
C HIS A 77 -5.77 -10.71 -14.55
N PRO A 78 -6.10 -10.74 -15.85
CA PRO A 78 -6.09 -9.55 -16.70
C PRO A 78 -7.12 -8.51 -16.23
N VAL A 79 -6.81 -7.24 -16.48
CA VAL A 79 -7.73 -6.11 -16.24
C VAL A 79 -8.32 -5.68 -17.58
N LEU A 80 -9.65 -5.73 -17.68
CA LEU A 80 -10.36 -5.17 -18.83
C LEU A 80 -10.26 -3.64 -18.78
N LEU A 81 -9.91 -3.02 -19.91
CA LEU A 81 -9.81 -1.55 -19.98
C LEU A 81 -11.16 -0.87 -19.73
N GLN A 82 -12.27 -1.53 -20.08
CA GLN A 82 -13.63 -1.05 -19.84
C GLN A 82 -14.10 -1.27 -18.40
N PHE A 83 -13.33 -1.99 -17.56
CA PHE A 83 -13.66 -2.29 -16.17
C PHE A 83 -12.43 -2.08 -15.27
N PRO A 84 -12.03 -0.80 -15.05
CA PRO A 84 -10.84 -0.47 -14.26
C PRO A 84 -10.92 -0.93 -12.80
N GLU A 85 -12.12 -1.13 -12.26
CA GLU A 85 -12.37 -1.71 -10.93
C GLU A 85 -11.82 -3.13 -10.80
N GLY A 86 -11.66 -3.82 -11.93
CA GLY A 86 -10.98 -5.11 -12.01
C GLY A 86 -9.52 -5.02 -11.55
N ARG A 87 -8.89 -3.84 -11.54
CA ARG A 87 -7.53 -3.62 -11.00
C ARG A 87 -7.53 -3.57 -9.47
N TYR A 88 -7.83 -4.69 -8.84
CA TYR A 88 -8.01 -4.76 -7.38
C TYR A 88 -6.69 -4.91 -6.61
N LEU A 89 -5.69 -5.62 -7.13
CA LEU A 89 -4.43 -5.86 -6.44
C LEU A 89 -3.45 -4.71 -6.64
N LYS A 90 -2.95 -4.17 -5.53
CA LYS A 90 -1.85 -3.21 -5.49
C LYS A 90 -0.75 -3.85 -4.65
N PHE A 91 0.48 -3.88 -5.16
CA PHE A 91 1.63 -4.40 -4.43
C PHE A 91 2.81 -3.44 -4.59
N PHE A 92 3.33 -2.96 -3.47
CA PHE A 92 4.45 -2.04 -3.42
C PHE A 92 5.61 -2.66 -2.64
N VAL A 93 6.81 -2.47 -3.18
CA VAL A 93 8.09 -2.76 -2.51
C VAL A 93 8.77 -1.43 -2.28
N LEU A 94 9.09 -1.13 -1.02
CA LEU A 94 9.72 0.12 -0.63
C LEU A 94 10.98 -0.15 0.19
N TRP A 95 12.01 0.66 0.00
CA TRP A 95 13.13 0.73 0.94
C TRP A 95 12.83 1.78 2.01
N ARG A 96 13.07 1.43 3.27
CA ARG A 96 13.26 2.42 4.32
C ARG A 96 14.65 3.03 4.12
N ALA A 97 14.72 4.34 3.91
CA ALA A 97 15.99 5.03 3.74
C ALA A 97 16.92 4.78 4.94
N GLN A 98 18.22 4.79 4.67
CA GLN A 98 19.22 4.78 5.73
C GLN A 98 19.20 6.14 6.42
N SER A 99 19.31 6.17 7.74
CA SER A 99 19.43 7.41 8.50
C SER A 99 20.75 8.09 8.12
N GLY A 100 20.71 9.24 7.43
CA GLY A 100 21.91 10.00 7.06
C GLY A 100 22.03 10.43 5.59
N LEU A 101 20.98 10.34 4.79
CA LEU A 101 20.82 11.19 3.60
C LEU A 101 20.23 12.55 4.01
#